data_AF-O46425-F1
#
_entry.id   AF-O46425-F1
#
_cell.length_a   1.000
_cell.length_b   1.000
_cell.length_c   1.000
_cell.angle_alpha   90.00
_cell.angle_beta   90.00
_cell.angle_gamma   90.00
#
_symmetry.space_group_name_H-M   'P 1'
#
loop_
_entity.id
_entity.type
_entity.pdbx_description
1 polymer ?
#
loop_
_entity_poly.entity_id
_entity_poly.type
_entity_poly.pdbx_seq_one_letter_code
_entity_poly.pdbx_strand_id
1 'polypeptide(L)'
;KKIFWRAVVAEFLAMTLFVFISIGSALGFQYPVGSNQTAVQDNVKVSLAFGLSIATLPKRVGHISGAHLNPAVTLGLLLSCQISILRAVLYIIA
;
A
#
# COMPACT_ATOMS: atom_id res chain seq x y z
N LYS A 1 0.17 -24.87 0.82
CA LYS A 1 -1.11 -24.19 1.11
C LYS A 1 -1.02 -23.13 2.23
N LYS A 2 -0.50 -23.41 3.44
CA LYS A 2 -0.43 -22.41 4.53
C LYS A 2 0.38 -21.15 4.21
N ILE A 3 1.50 -21.27 3.49
CA ILE A 3 2.36 -20.14 3.07
C ILE A 3 1.64 -19.20 2.09
N PHE A 4 0.78 -19.76 1.22
CA PHE A 4 0.00 -18.97 0.27
C PHE A 4 -1.01 -18.04 0.96
N TRP A 5 -1.78 -18.56 1.92
CA TRP A 5 -2.72 -17.75 2.69
C TRP A 5 -2.03 -16.67 3.53
N ARG A 6 -0.84 -16.98 4.09
CA ARG A 6 -0.02 -15.98 4.79
C ARG A 6 0.41 -14.84 3.87
N ALA A 7 0.71 -15.15 2.60
CA ALA A 7 1.08 -14.15 1.62
C ALA A 7 -0.10 -13.24 1.25
N VAL A 8 -1.30 -13.80 1.07
CA VAL A 8 -2.54 -13.03 0.80
C VAL A 8 -2.85 -12.08 1.96
N VAL A 9 -2.78 -12.55 3.20
CA VAL A 9 -3.01 -11.71 4.39
C VAL A 9 -1.93 -10.62 4.51
N ALA A 10 -0.68 -10.93 4.16
CA ALA A 10 0.40 -9.94 4.17
C ALA A 10 0.19 -8.82 3.15
N GLU A 11 -0.29 -9.13 1.95
CA GLU A 11 -0.65 -8.14 0.92
C GLU A 11 -1.81 -7.25 1.39
N PHE A 12 -2.90 -7.84 1.90
CA PHE A 12 -4.05 -7.08 2.41
C PHE A 12 -3.65 -6.12 3.54
N LEU A 13 -2.92 -6.61 4.54
CA LEU A 13 -2.52 -5.79 5.69
C LEU A 13 -1.59 -4.67 5.27
N ALA A 14 -0.61 -4.94 4.41
CA ALA A 14 0.34 -3.93 3.99
C ALA A 14 -0.31 -2.90 3.05
N MET A 15 -1.24 -3.29 2.18
CA MET A 15 -2.02 -2.34 1.37
C MET A 15 -2.95 -1.49 2.25
N THR A 16 -3.62 -2.09 3.24
CA THR A 16 -4.46 -1.36 4.20
C THR A 16 -3.65 -0.32 4.97
N LEU A 17 -2.47 -0.69 5.48
CA LEU A 17 -1.58 0.24 6.18
C LEU A 17 -1.05 1.34 5.26
N PHE A 18 -0.68 1.00 4.03
CA PHE A 18 -0.23 1.98 3.03
C PHE A 18 -1.30 3.03 2.78
N VAL A 19 -2.52 2.61 2.50
CA VAL A 19 -3.67 3.50 2.24
C VAL A 19 -3.99 4.34 3.48
N PHE A 20 -4.02 3.73 4.66
CA PHE A 20 -4.33 4.42 5.91
C PHE A 20 -3.34 5.55 6.22
N ILE A 21 -2.04 5.28 6.13
CA ILE A 21 -0.98 6.26 6.41
C ILE A 21 -0.98 7.35 5.34
N SER A 22 -1.08 6.96 4.07
CA SER A 22 -0.93 7.86 2.93
C SER A 22 -2.12 8.81 2.80
N ILE A 23 -3.35 8.28 2.81
CA ILE A 23 -4.57 9.11 2.75
C ILE A 23 -4.74 9.90 4.04
N GLY A 24 -4.41 9.32 5.22
CA GLY A 24 -4.42 10.05 6.49
C GLY A 24 -3.53 11.29 6.47
N SER A 25 -2.31 11.19 5.91
CA SER A 25 -1.42 12.34 5.72
C SER A 25 -1.99 13.37 4.74
N ALA A 26 -2.63 12.91 3.67
CA ALA A 26 -3.25 13.78 2.66
C ALA A 26 -4.42 14.60 3.22
N LEU A 27 -5.24 14.04 4.11
CA LEU A 27 -6.37 14.75 4.72
C LEU A 27 -5.95 15.71 5.84
N GLY A 28 -4.69 15.67 6.29
CA GLY A 28 -4.22 16.44 7.43
C GLY A 28 -4.31 17.96 7.32
N PHE A 29 -4.51 18.53 6.11
CA PHE A 29 -4.74 19.98 5.96
C PHE A 29 -6.11 20.43 6.49
N GLN A 30 -7.08 19.52 6.57
CA GLN A 30 -8.41 19.76 7.13
C GLN A 30 -8.43 19.71 8.67
N TYR A 31 -7.35 19.20 9.28
CA TYR A 31 -7.21 19.02 10.74
C TYR A 31 -6.04 19.86 11.27
N PRO A 32 -6.16 21.20 11.25
CA PRO A 32 -5.18 22.12 11.81
C PRO A 32 -4.99 21.94 13.33
N VAL A 33 -3.78 22.19 13.81
CA VAL A 33 -3.45 22.18 15.25
C VAL A 33 -3.47 23.61 15.78
N GLY A 34 -4.41 23.93 16.66
CA GLY A 34 -4.45 25.21 17.39
C GLY A 34 -5.42 26.28 16.86
N SER A 35 -6.01 26.10 15.68
CA SER A 35 -7.10 26.95 15.17
C SER A 35 -8.08 26.12 14.34
N ASN A 36 -9.35 26.54 14.22
CA ASN A 36 -10.37 25.84 13.41
C ASN A 36 -10.35 26.23 11.92
N GLN A 37 -9.26 26.82 11.42
CA GLN A 37 -9.15 27.25 10.02
C GLN A 37 -8.40 26.21 9.19
N THR A 38 -8.98 25.78 8.06
CA THR A 38 -8.35 24.85 7.13
C THR A 38 -7.00 25.38 6.65
N ALA A 39 -5.96 24.55 6.76
CA ALA A 39 -4.62 24.90 6.31
C ALA A 39 -4.44 24.63 4.81
N VAL A 40 -3.40 25.22 4.21
CA VAL A 40 -2.99 24.88 2.84
C VAL A 40 -2.27 23.53 2.85
N GLN A 41 -2.56 22.68 1.87
CA GLN A 41 -1.92 21.38 1.73
C GLN A 41 -0.44 21.54 1.35
N ASP A 42 0.43 20.87 2.10
CA ASP A 42 1.85 20.79 1.80
C ASP A 42 2.15 19.56 0.92
N ASN A 43 2.58 19.82 -0.32
CA ASN A 43 2.93 18.78 -1.29
C ASN A 43 4.15 17.95 -0.87
N VAL A 44 5.11 18.54 -0.16
CA VAL A 44 6.29 17.83 0.35
C VAL A 44 5.89 16.85 1.43
N LYS A 45 5.02 17.27 2.36
CA LYS A 45 4.48 16.38 3.41
C LYS A 45 3.78 15.15 2.81
N VAL A 46 2.89 15.36 1.84
CA VAL A 46 2.13 14.26 1.23
C VAL A 46 3.04 13.35 0.40
N SER A 47 3.89 13.91 -0.46
CA SER A 47 4.82 13.12 -1.28
C SER A 47 5.80 12.29 -0.45
N LEU A 48 6.33 12.86 0.63
CA LEU A 48 7.22 12.15 1.55
C LEU A 48 6.50 11.03 2.30
N ALA A 49 5.26 11.26 2.75
CA ALA A 49 4.47 10.24 3.44
C ALA A 49 4.17 9.02 2.54
N PHE A 50 3.77 9.26 1.29
CA PHE A 50 3.56 8.19 0.31
C PHE A 50 4.88 7.46 -0.02
N GLY A 51 5.95 8.22 -0.28
CA GLY A 51 7.26 7.68 -0.63
C GLY A 51 7.89 6.83 0.48
N LEU A 52 7.84 7.29 1.74
CA LEU A 52 8.36 6.53 2.87
C LEU A 52 7.51 5.29 3.18
N SER A 53 6.19 5.38 3.01
CA SER A 53 5.29 4.23 3.20
C SER A 53 5.59 3.12 2.20
N ILE A 54 5.75 3.46 0.91
CA ILE A 54 6.11 2.48 -0.13
C ILE A 54 7.59 2.05 -0.05
N ALA A 55 8.49 2.82 0.58
CA ALA A 55 9.86 2.36 0.81
C ALA A 55 9.97 1.35 1.98
N THR A 56 9.05 1.44 2.95
CA THR A 56 9.10 0.69 4.20
C THR A 56 8.29 -0.61 4.14
N LEU A 57 7.05 -0.56 3.65
CA LEU A 57 6.13 -1.70 3.67
C LEU A 57 6.61 -2.89 2.80
N PRO A 58 7.12 -2.71 1.57
CA PRO A 58 7.64 -3.81 0.78
C PRO A 58 8.82 -4.52 1.43
N LYS A 59 9.71 -3.78 2.11
CA LYS A 59 10.83 -4.39 2.85
C LYS A 59 10.36 -5.30 3.97
N ARG A 60 9.19 -5.03 4.55
CA ARG A 60 8.62 -5.84 5.65
C ARG A 60 7.91 -7.08 5.15
N VAL A 61 7.06 -6.97 4.11
CA VAL A 61 6.26 -8.10 3.61
C VAL A 61 6.83 -8.82 2.40
N GLY A 62 7.88 -8.28 1.78
CA GLY A 62 8.48 -8.81 0.55
C GLY A 62 8.95 -10.25 0.66
N HIS A 63 9.54 -10.65 1.80
CA HIS A 63 9.98 -12.03 2.04
C HIS A 63 8.81 -13.03 2.16
N ILE A 64 7.58 -12.55 2.36
CA ILE A 64 6.38 -13.38 2.56
C ILE A 64 5.57 -13.47 1.27
N SER A 65 5.27 -12.33 0.65
CA SER A 65 4.31 -12.24 -0.45
C SER A 65 4.90 -11.86 -1.81
N GLY A 66 6.11 -11.29 -1.83
CA GLY A 66 6.66 -10.59 -3.00
C GLY A 66 6.36 -9.09 -3.00
N ALA A 67 5.57 -8.60 -2.02
CA ALA A 67 5.19 -7.19 -1.84
C ALA A 67 4.68 -6.51 -3.11
N HIS A 68 3.64 -7.08 -3.72
CA HIS A 68 3.04 -6.44 -4.89
C HIS A 68 2.33 -5.14 -4.51
N LEU A 69 1.62 -5.14 -3.37
CA LEU A 69 1.00 -3.99 -2.68
C LEU A 69 0.15 -3.09 -3.56
N ASN A 70 -0.25 -3.60 -4.72
CA ASN A 70 -0.92 -2.85 -5.76
C ASN A 70 -1.50 -3.85 -6.78
N PRO A 71 -2.82 -3.76 -7.06
CA PRO A 71 -3.45 -4.52 -8.14
C PRO A 71 -2.80 -4.30 -9.51
N ALA A 72 -2.36 -3.09 -9.82
CA ALA A 72 -1.69 -2.77 -11.08
C ALA A 72 -0.33 -3.45 -11.22
N VAL A 73 0.43 -3.53 -10.12
CA VAL A 73 1.73 -4.25 -10.09
C VAL A 73 1.50 -5.75 -10.22
N THR A 74 0.49 -6.29 -9.54
CA THR A 74 0.09 -7.69 -9.67
C THR A 74 -0.32 -8.03 -11.10
N LEU A 75 -1.09 -7.16 -11.76
CA LEU A 75 -1.48 -7.34 -13.15
C LEU A 75 -0.27 -7.28 -14.10
N GLY A 76 0.67 -6.36 -13.87
CA GLY A 76 1.91 -6.27 -14.66
C GLY A 76 2.78 -7.54 -14.56
N LEU A 77 2.88 -8.11 -13.35
CA LEU A 77 3.58 -9.38 -13.12
C LEU A 77 2.84 -10.58 -13.73
N LEU A 78 1.50 -10.54 -13.74
CA LEU A 78 0.68 -11.55 -14.41
C LEU A 78 0.89 -11.53 -15.93
N LEU A 79 0.87 -10.34 -16.54
CA LEU A 79 1.13 -10.16 -17.97
C LEU A 79 2.57 -10.52 -18.35
N SER A 80 3.50 -10.40 -17.40
CA SER A 80 4.89 -10.85 -17.55
C SER A 80 5.07 -12.35 -17.26
N CYS A 81 3.99 -13.12 -17.08
CA CYS A 81 3.98 -14.56 -16.77
C CYS A 81 4.80 -14.95 -15.52
N GLN A 82 5.01 -14.03 -14.59
CA GLN A 82 5.80 -14.28 -13.38
C GLN A 82 4.97 -14.83 -12.22
N ILE A 83 3.63 -14.76 -12.32
CA ILE A 83 2.71 -15.23 -11.28
C ILE A 83 1.55 -16.04 -11.87
N SER A 84 1.05 -16.99 -11.10
CA SER A 84 -0.14 -17.77 -11.48
C SER A 84 -1.41 -16.92 -11.43
N ILE A 85 -2.34 -17.15 -12.36
CA ILE A 85 -3.63 -16.45 -12.46
C ILE A 85 -4.42 -16.50 -11.15
N LEU A 86 -4.48 -17.67 -10.49
CA LEU A 86 -5.16 -17.81 -9.19
C LEU A 86 -4.53 -16.94 -8.09
N ARG A 87 -3.20 -16.80 -8.10
CA ARG A 87 -2.48 -15.94 -7.15
C ARG A 87 -2.74 -14.46 -7.46
N ALA A 88 -2.78 -14.09 -8.74
CA ALA A 88 -3.07 -12.72 -9.16
C ALA A 88 -4.47 -12.28 -8.75
N VAL A 89 -5.49 -13.09 -9.02
CA VAL A 89 -6.88 -12.77 -8.64
C VAL A 89 -7.01 -12.61 -7.11
N LEU A 90 -6.41 -13.51 -6.33
CA LEU A 90 -6.48 -13.43 -4.87
C LEU A 90 -5.66 -12.27 -4.28
N TYR A 91 -4.59 -11.82 -4.95
CA TYR A 91 -3.84 -10.62 -4.55
C TYR A 91 -4.51 -9.31 -4.97
N ILE A 92 -5.39 -9.34 -5.99
CA ILE A 92 -6.17 -8.17 -6.42
C ILE A 92 -7.39 -7.97 -5.50
N ILE A 93 -7.99 -9.07 -5.03
CA ILE A 93 -9.15 -9.04 -4.11
C ILE A 93 -8.73 -8.74 -2.67
N ALA A 94 -7.54 -9.21 -2.28
CA ALA A 94 -6.92 -8.90 -0.99
C ALA A 94 -6.45 -7.45 -0.96
#